data_AF-A0A141RQK7-F1
#
_entry.id   AF-A0A141RQK7-F1
#
_cell.length_a   1.000
_cell.length_b   1.000
_cell.length_c   1.000
_cell.angle_alpha   90.00
_cell.angle_beta   90.00
_cell.angle_gamma   90.00
#
_symmetry.space_group_name_H-M   'P 1'
#
loop_
_entity.id
_entity.type
_entity.pdbx_description
1 polymer ?
#
loop_
_entity_poly.entity_id
_entity_poly.type
_entity_poly.pdbx_seq_one_letter_code
_entity_poly.pdbx_strand_id
1 'polypeptide(L)'
;MNIQALLSEKVSQALIAAGAPADCEPQVRQSAKVQFGDYQANGVMAVAKKLGMPPRQLAEQVLTHLDLTGIASKTEIAGPGFINIFLEPAFLASHVDAALKSDRLGVAQPEAQTVVVDYSAPNVAKEMHVGHLRSTIIGDAAVRTLEFLGHKVIRANHVGDWGTQFGMLIAYLEKQQQENAGEMALADLEGFYREAKKHYDEDEAFAERARSYVVKLQGGDPYFLEMWRKLVDITMSQNQLTYNRLNVTLTRDDVMGESLYNPMLPGIVADLKAKNLAVETPLRLATSPGVNSALMRGNLFSIKPLYLKLT
;
A
#
# COMPACT_ATOMS: atom_id res chain seq x y z
N MET A 1 -0.12 27.31 -3.43
CA MET A 1 -0.27 26.36 -4.56
C MET A 1 1.10 26.13 -5.17
N ASN A 2 1.38 24.95 -5.73
CA ASN A 2 2.62 24.75 -6.49
C ASN A 2 2.52 25.45 -7.87
N ILE A 3 3.65 25.60 -8.57
CA ILE A 3 3.72 26.32 -9.86
C ILE A 3 2.77 25.70 -10.90
N GLN A 4 2.72 24.36 -10.99
CA GLN A 4 1.87 23.67 -11.96
C GLN A 4 0.38 23.93 -11.69
N ALA A 5 -0.05 23.93 -10.43
CA ALA A 5 -1.43 24.20 -10.04
C ALA A 5 -1.81 25.66 -10.29
N LEU A 6 -0.90 26.60 -9.96
CA LEU A 6 -1.09 28.04 -10.24
C LEU A 6 -1.25 28.30 -11.74
N LEU A 7 -0.36 27.74 -12.58
CA LEU A 7 -0.46 27.87 -14.03
C LEU A 7 -1.73 27.19 -14.57
N SER A 8 -2.12 26.04 -14.01
CA SER A 8 -3.35 25.36 -14.40
C SER A 8 -4.58 26.23 -14.12
N GLU A 9 -4.65 26.87 -12.96
CA GLU A 9 -5.73 27.79 -12.61
C GLU A 9 -5.79 28.96 -13.61
N LYS A 10 -4.67 29.62 -13.87
CA LYS A 10 -4.59 30.77 -14.80
C LYS A 10 -4.98 30.39 -16.22
N VAL A 11 -4.50 29.25 -16.71
CA VAL A 11 -4.84 28.77 -18.07
C VAL A 11 -6.30 28.31 -18.14
N SER A 12 -6.85 27.69 -17.09
CA SER A 12 -8.27 27.33 -17.03
C SER A 12 -9.17 28.57 -17.07
N GLN A 13 -8.84 29.62 -16.30
CA GLN A 13 -9.55 30.90 -16.34
C GLN A 13 -9.53 31.52 -17.74
N ALA A 14 -8.37 31.52 -18.40
CA ALA A 14 -8.22 32.04 -19.76
C ALA A 14 -8.98 31.20 -20.81
N LEU A 15 -9.01 29.87 -20.66
CA LEU A 15 -9.82 28.97 -21.48
C LEU A 15 -11.32 29.26 -21.34
N ILE A 16 -11.81 29.41 -20.10
CA ILE A 16 -13.21 29.74 -19.83
C ILE A 16 -13.58 31.10 -20.44
N ALA A 17 -12.71 32.10 -20.28
CA ALA A 17 -12.90 33.42 -20.90
C ALA A 17 -12.94 33.35 -22.44
N ALA A 18 -12.18 32.42 -23.04
CA ALA A 18 -12.20 32.14 -24.48
C ALA A 18 -13.39 31.25 -24.92
N GLY A 19 -14.33 30.91 -24.02
CA GLY A 19 -15.55 30.17 -24.33
C GLY A 19 -15.50 28.67 -24.04
N ALA A 20 -14.47 28.17 -23.35
CA ALA A 20 -14.41 26.78 -22.89
C ALA A 20 -15.42 26.51 -21.76
N PRO A 21 -15.89 25.26 -21.59
CA PRO A 21 -16.73 24.90 -20.46
C PRO A 21 -15.94 24.94 -19.15
N ALA A 22 -16.66 25.05 -18.02
CA ALA A 22 -16.06 25.19 -16.70
C ALA A 22 -15.24 23.96 -16.25
N ASP A 23 -15.52 22.78 -16.81
CA ASP A 23 -14.79 21.53 -16.58
C ASP A 23 -13.58 21.36 -17.53
N CYS A 24 -13.14 22.44 -18.21
CA CYS A 24 -12.02 22.37 -19.11
C CYS A 24 -10.69 22.05 -18.39
N GLU A 25 -9.94 21.11 -18.97
CA GLU A 25 -8.64 20.74 -18.43
C GLU A 25 -7.52 21.44 -19.23
N PRO A 26 -6.73 22.31 -18.60
CA PRO A 26 -5.65 23.02 -19.29
C PRO A 26 -4.46 22.11 -19.63
N GLN A 27 -4.35 20.95 -18.96
CA GLN A 27 -3.29 19.95 -19.16
C GLN A 27 -1.89 20.59 -19.15
N VAL A 28 -1.64 21.43 -18.14
CA VAL A 28 -0.33 22.05 -17.90
C VAL A 28 0.62 21.02 -17.35
N ARG A 29 1.75 20.81 -18.02
CA ARG A 29 2.81 19.88 -17.62
C ARG A 29 4.17 20.53 -17.80
N GLN A 30 5.18 19.99 -17.12
CA GLN A 30 6.57 20.39 -17.36
C GLN A 30 6.97 20.08 -18.80
N SER A 31 7.67 21.03 -19.42
CA SER A 31 8.16 20.88 -20.78
C SER A 31 9.29 19.85 -20.84
N ALA A 32 9.29 19.02 -21.88
CA ALA A 32 10.32 17.99 -22.06
C ALA A 32 11.68 18.56 -22.52
N LYS A 33 11.69 19.77 -23.10
CA LYS A 33 12.89 20.46 -23.61
C LYS A 33 12.80 21.94 -23.30
N VAL A 34 13.93 22.55 -22.96
CA VAL A 34 14.06 23.97 -22.60
C VAL A 34 13.56 24.92 -23.69
N GLN A 35 13.71 24.54 -24.97
CA GLN A 35 13.21 25.34 -26.09
C GLN A 35 11.68 25.54 -26.09
N PHE A 36 10.93 24.71 -25.34
CA PHE A 36 9.48 24.82 -25.17
C PHE A 36 9.10 25.53 -23.86
N GLY A 37 10.05 26.19 -23.20
CA GLY A 37 9.87 26.81 -21.89
C GLY A 37 9.94 25.80 -20.75
N ASP A 38 9.47 26.23 -19.58
CA ASP A 38 9.44 25.43 -18.35
C ASP A 38 8.18 24.57 -18.27
N TYR A 39 7.06 25.12 -18.74
CA TYR A 39 5.76 24.47 -18.76
C TYR A 39 5.07 24.62 -20.11
N GLN A 40 4.19 23.69 -20.42
CA GLN A 40 3.35 23.71 -21.62
C GLN A 40 1.91 23.35 -21.28
N ALA A 41 0.96 24.16 -21.73
CA ALA A 41 -0.47 23.82 -21.70
C ALA A 41 -0.85 23.08 -22.99
N ASN A 42 -1.36 21.85 -22.84
CA ASN A 42 -1.68 20.97 -23.96
C ASN A 42 -3.19 20.81 -24.17
N GLY A 43 -4.00 21.29 -23.22
CA GLY A 43 -5.44 21.06 -23.18
C GLY A 43 -6.21 21.78 -24.27
N VAL A 44 -5.62 22.82 -24.86
CA VAL A 44 -6.23 23.67 -25.90
C VAL A 44 -6.74 22.84 -27.07
N MET A 45 -6.02 21.80 -27.49
CA MET A 45 -6.43 20.94 -28.61
C MET A 45 -7.71 20.15 -28.31
N ALA A 46 -7.82 19.59 -27.11
CA ALA A 46 -8.99 18.84 -26.69
C ALA A 46 -10.21 19.76 -26.53
N VAL A 47 -10.00 20.95 -25.96
CA VAL A 47 -11.04 21.97 -25.80
C VAL A 47 -11.52 22.50 -27.14
N ALA A 48 -10.61 22.87 -28.05
CA ALA A 48 -10.95 23.36 -29.38
C ALA A 48 -11.76 22.34 -30.19
N LYS A 49 -11.42 21.05 -30.08
CA LYS A 49 -12.19 19.96 -30.69
C LYS A 49 -13.63 19.91 -30.15
N LYS A 50 -13.83 20.09 -28.83
CA LYS A 50 -15.17 20.15 -28.22
C LYS A 50 -15.97 21.38 -28.70
N LEU A 51 -15.29 22.50 -28.91
CA LEU A 51 -15.90 23.75 -29.39
C LEU A 51 -16.08 23.82 -30.92
N GLY A 52 -15.55 22.83 -31.66
CA GLY A 52 -15.64 22.81 -33.13
C GLY A 52 -14.80 23.89 -33.82
N MET A 53 -13.71 24.36 -33.20
CA MET A 53 -12.85 25.42 -33.74
C MET A 53 -11.40 24.96 -33.97
N PRO A 54 -10.62 25.64 -34.83
CA PRO A 54 -9.20 25.39 -35.00
C PRO A 54 -8.41 25.59 -33.69
N PRO A 55 -7.60 24.62 -33.23
CA PRO A 55 -6.89 24.74 -31.95
C PRO A 55 -5.93 25.93 -31.85
N ARG A 56 -5.31 26.32 -32.95
CA ARG A 56 -4.42 27.49 -32.99
C ARG A 56 -5.18 28.79 -32.78
N GLN A 57 -6.39 28.89 -33.35
CA GLN A 57 -7.26 30.05 -33.16
C GLN A 57 -7.72 30.14 -31.70
N LEU A 58 -8.07 29.00 -31.07
CA LEU A 58 -8.38 29.00 -29.63
C LEU A 58 -7.16 29.40 -28.81
N ALA A 59 -5.96 28.89 -29.12
CA ALA A 59 -4.74 29.24 -28.40
C ALA A 59 -4.46 30.76 -28.45
N GLU A 60 -4.67 31.39 -29.61
CA GLU A 60 -4.54 32.84 -29.78
C GLU A 60 -5.55 33.59 -28.90
N GLN A 61 -6.81 33.16 -28.85
CA GLN A 61 -7.83 33.75 -27.97
C GLN A 61 -7.49 33.57 -26.49
N VAL A 62 -7.09 32.36 -26.08
CA VAL A 62 -6.64 32.08 -24.71
C VAL A 62 -5.49 33.00 -24.33
N LEU A 63 -4.52 33.23 -25.21
CA LEU A 63 -3.37 34.10 -24.92
C LEU A 63 -3.77 35.56 -24.67
N THR A 64 -4.84 36.04 -25.29
CA THR A 64 -5.38 37.40 -25.03
C THR A 64 -6.01 37.55 -23.65
N HIS A 65 -6.48 36.45 -23.06
CA HIS A 65 -7.09 36.42 -21.72
C HIS A 65 -6.13 35.90 -20.63
N LEU A 66 -4.98 35.36 -21.02
CA LEU A 66 -4.02 34.74 -20.13
C LEU A 66 -3.15 35.80 -19.45
N ASP A 67 -3.48 36.11 -18.19
CA ASP A 67 -2.65 36.96 -17.35
C ASP A 67 -1.65 36.12 -16.52
N LEU A 68 -0.39 36.17 -16.94
CA LEU A 68 0.76 35.62 -16.22
C LEU A 68 1.76 36.71 -15.83
N THR A 69 1.30 37.95 -15.66
CA THR A 69 2.15 39.09 -15.26
C THR A 69 2.85 38.78 -13.94
N GLY A 70 4.18 38.92 -13.92
CA GLY A 70 5.00 38.60 -12.74
C GLY A 70 5.15 37.11 -12.46
N ILE A 71 4.65 36.22 -13.32
CA ILE A 71 4.81 34.76 -13.22
C ILE A 71 5.64 34.24 -14.41
N ALA A 72 5.33 34.68 -15.63
CA ALA A 72 6.01 34.27 -16.85
C ALA A 72 6.65 35.47 -17.55
N SER A 73 7.90 35.29 -18.00
CA SER A 73 8.63 36.29 -18.81
C SER A 73 8.20 36.27 -20.26
N LYS A 74 7.79 35.09 -20.76
CA LYS A 74 7.35 34.89 -22.14
C LYS A 74 6.32 33.77 -22.22
N THR A 75 5.33 33.97 -23.07
CA THR A 75 4.38 32.94 -23.50
C THR A 75 4.29 32.93 -25.01
N GLU A 76 4.30 31.76 -25.64
CA GLU A 76 4.25 31.64 -27.10
C GLU A 76 3.41 30.43 -27.52
N ILE A 77 2.79 30.54 -28.69
CA ILE A 77 2.03 29.43 -29.28
C ILE A 77 2.97 28.59 -30.14
N ALA A 78 3.02 27.29 -29.86
CA ALA A 78 3.81 26.34 -30.61
C ALA A 78 2.92 25.34 -31.38
N GLY A 79 3.32 25.05 -32.61
CA GLY A 79 2.69 24.04 -33.46
C GLY A 79 1.18 24.26 -33.66
N PRO A 80 0.34 23.24 -33.40
CA PRO A 80 -1.10 23.30 -33.66
C PRO A 80 -1.90 24.10 -32.63
N GLY A 81 -1.31 24.50 -31.50
CA GLY A 81 -2.04 25.20 -30.42
C GLY A 81 -1.50 24.92 -29.01
N PHE A 82 -0.25 24.47 -28.87
CA PHE A 82 0.39 24.39 -27.55
C PHE A 82 0.73 25.79 -27.06
N ILE A 83 0.59 26.04 -25.75
CA ILE A 83 1.04 27.30 -25.14
C ILE A 83 2.29 26.98 -24.31
N ASN A 84 3.44 27.42 -24.79
CA ASN A 84 4.71 27.34 -24.07
C ASN A 84 4.80 28.50 -23.07
N ILE A 85 5.25 28.21 -21.85
CA ILE A 85 5.33 29.16 -20.75
C ILE A 85 6.77 29.17 -20.22
N PHE A 86 7.41 30.34 -20.26
CA PHE A 86 8.75 30.59 -19.76
C PHE A 86 8.62 31.41 -18.48
N LEU A 87 9.07 30.87 -17.36
CA LEU A 87 8.92 31.50 -16.05
C LEU A 87 9.74 32.78 -15.96
N GLU A 88 9.25 33.72 -15.16
CA GLU A 88 9.93 34.98 -14.86
C GLU A 88 11.07 34.72 -13.85
N PRO A 89 12.33 35.12 -14.11
CA PRO A 89 13.42 34.93 -13.15
C PRO A 89 13.15 35.55 -11.77
N ALA A 90 12.50 36.73 -11.73
CA ALA A 90 12.12 37.38 -10.48
C ALA A 90 11.07 36.56 -9.68
N PHE A 91 10.14 35.91 -10.38
CA PHE A 91 9.17 34.99 -9.79
C PHE A 91 9.89 33.81 -9.11
N LEU A 92 10.81 33.17 -9.83
CA LEU A 92 11.59 32.06 -9.30
C LEU A 92 12.44 32.48 -8.09
N ALA A 93 13.15 33.61 -8.17
CA ALA A 93 13.97 34.14 -7.09
C ALA A 93 13.15 34.34 -5.80
N SER A 94 11.98 34.99 -5.90
CA SER A 94 11.10 35.21 -4.75
C SER A 94 10.60 33.90 -4.11
N HIS A 95 10.33 32.87 -4.92
CA HIS A 95 9.89 31.57 -4.42
C HIS A 95 11.02 30.76 -3.79
N VAL A 96 12.26 30.89 -4.30
CA VAL A 96 13.45 30.31 -3.67
C VAL A 96 13.69 30.95 -2.30
N ASP A 97 13.63 32.28 -2.21
CA ASP A 97 13.78 32.99 -0.94
C ASP A 97 12.71 32.60 0.08
N ALA A 98 11.47 32.43 -0.36
CA ALA A 98 10.37 31.96 0.48
C ALA A 98 10.56 30.50 0.93
N ALA A 99 11.01 29.62 0.04
CA ALA A 99 11.28 28.22 0.35
C ALA A 99 12.40 28.08 1.37
N LEU A 100 13.50 28.84 1.24
CA LEU A 100 14.62 28.81 2.19
C LEU A 100 14.26 29.32 3.60
N LYS A 101 13.21 30.14 3.73
CA LYS A 101 12.68 30.60 5.03
C LYS A 101 11.73 29.61 5.69
N SER A 102 11.35 28.53 4.99
CA SER A 102 10.43 27.51 5.48
C SER A 102 11.19 26.21 5.77
N ASP A 103 11.00 25.66 6.97
CA ASP A 103 11.57 24.36 7.35
C ASP A 103 11.14 23.21 6.43
N ARG A 104 10.04 23.41 5.70
CA ARG A 104 9.44 22.43 4.77
C ARG A 104 9.60 22.85 3.31
N LEU A 105 10.50 23.80 3.03
CA LEU A 105 10.80 24.31 1.68
C LEU A 105 9.57 24.87 0.94
N GLY A 106 8.58 25.38 1.68
CA GLY A 106 7.34 25.90 1.10
C GLY A 106 6.39 24.83 0.54
N VAL A 107 6.61 23.53 0.85
CA VAL A 107 5.68 22.47 0.44
C VAL A 107 4.38 22.59 1.22
N ALA A 108 3.32 22.99 0.50
CA ALA A 108 1.97 23.12 1.03
C ALA A 108 1.43 21.77 1.54
N GLN A 109 0.65 21.84 2.62
CA GLN A 109 -0.07 20.68 3.13
C GLN A 109 -1.45 20.62 2.49
N PRO A 110 -1.85 19.51 1.84
CA PRO A 110 -3.23 19.29 1.43
C PRO A 110 -4.15 19.16 2.64
N GLU A 111 -5.46 19.03 2.37
CA GLU A 111 -6.42 18.66 3.39
C GLU A 111 -6.04 17.33 4.05
N ALA A 112 -5.97 17.33 5.38
CA ALA A 112 -5.53 16.16 6.13
C ALA A 112 -6.52 15.00 5.94
N GLN A 113 -5.98 13.81 5.73
CA GLN A 113 -6.74 12.57 5.59
C GLN A 113 -6.16 11.54 6.57
N THR A 114 -6.97 10.56 6.93
CA THR A 114 -6.47 9.36 7.61
C THR A 114 -6.17 8.31 6.56
N VAL A 115 -4.90 7.91 6.43
CA VAL A 115 -4.44 6.95 5.43
C VAL A 115 -3.84 5.74 6.13
N VAL A 116 -4.41 4.57 5.89
CA VAL A 116 -3.81 3.30 6.34
C VAL A 116 -2.87 2.81 5.24
N VAL A 117 -1.63 2.50 5.60
CA VAL A 117 -0.65 1.91 4.67
C VAL A 117 -0.27 0.53 5.18
N ASP A 118 -0.72 -0.51 4.47
CA ASP A 118 -0.37 -1.90 4.72
C ASP A 118 0.91 -2.25 3.95
N TYR A 119 1.97 -2.60 4.69
CA TYR A 119 3.26 -2.91 4.09
C TYR A 119 4.15 -3.77 4.99
N SER A 120 5.25 -4.27 4.40
CA SER A 120 6.17 -5.25 4.97
C SER A 120 5.56 -6.65 5.12
N ALA A 121 4.60 -6.82 6.02
CA ALA A 121 3.83 -8.05 6.24
C ALA A 121 4.67 -9.36 6.23
N PRO A 122 5.74 -9.47 7.04
CA PRO A 122 6.51 -10.70 7.12
C PRO A 122 5.70 -11.82 7.78
N ASN A 123 5.99 -13.05 7.39
CA ASN A 123 5.46 -14.23 8.08
C ASN A 123 6.21 -14.48 9.38
N VAL A 124 5.49 -14.75 10.46
CA VAL A 124 6.08 -15.09 11.75
C VAL A 124 6.69 -16.50 11.69
N ALA A 125 7.74 -16.74 12.50
CA ALA A 125 8.51 -17.98 12.55
C ALA A 125 9.21 -18.37 11.23
N LYS A 126 9.44 -17.38 10.37
CA LYS A 126 10.34 -17.44 9.22
C LYS A 126 11.12 -16.13 9.16
N GLU A 127 12.33 -16.17 8.62
CA GLU A 127 13.09 -14.94 8.39
C GLU A 127 12.48 -14.09 7.27
N MET A 128 12.64 -12.77 7.41
CA MET A 128 12.24 -11.82 6.39
C MET A 128 13.14 -11.96 5.15
N HIS A 129 12.60 -12.50 4.06
CA HIS A 129 13.31 -12.60 2.78
C HIS A 129 13.07 -11.39 1.85
N VAL A 130 13.80 -11.37 0.72
CA VAL A 130 13.78 -10.30 -0.31
C VAL A 130 12.37 -9.96 -0.84
N GLY A 131 11.44 -10.91 -0.77
CA GLY A 131 10.04 -10.70 -1.16
C GLY A 131 9.35 -9.62 -0.32
N HIS A 132 9.61 -9.60 0.99
CA HIS A 132 9.07 -8.59 1.91
C HIS A 132 9.82 -7.25 1.78
N LEU A 133 11.10 -7.28 1.40
CA LEU A 133 11.95 -6.08 1.35
C LEU A 133 11.39 -4.99 0.41
N ARG A 134 10.86 -5.39 -0.76
CA ARG A 134 10.23 -4.43 -1.69
C ARG A 134 9.03 -3.74 -1.07
N SER A 135 8.14 -4.51 -0.44
CA SER A 135 6.96 -3.98 0.26
C SER A 135 7.39 -3.03 1.38
N THR A 136 8.37 -3.44 2.20
CA THR A 136 8.92 -2.62 3.29
C THR A 136 9.42 -1.26 2.80
N ILE A 137 10.27 -1.23 1.76
CA ILE A 137 10.88 0.03 1.30
C ILE A 137 9.86 0.93 0.61
N ILE A 138 9.04 0.38 -0.29
CA ILE A 138 8.05 1.18 -1.04
C ILE A 138 6.99 1.73 -0.09
N GLY A 139 6.49 0.90 0.83
CA GLY A 139 5.53 1.31 1.83
C GLY A 139 6.08 2.40 2.75
N ASP A 140 7.32 2.26 3.24
CA ASP A 140 7.92 3.27 4.12
C ASP A 140 8.13 4.61 3.39
N ALA A 141 8.49 4.59 2.11
CA ALA A 141 8.59 5.80 1.29
C ALA A 141 7.22 6.48 1.11
N ALA A 142 6.16 5.70 0.89
CA ALA A 142 4.79 6.22 0.81
C ALA A 142 4.35 6.84 2.14
N VAL A 143 4.57 6.15 3.25
CA VAL A 143 4.28 6.63 4.61
C VAL A 143 4.98 7.96 4.88
N ARG A 144 6.30 8.02 4.67
CA ARG A 144 7.09 9.24 4.89
C ARG A 144 6.61 10.40 4.04
N THR A 145 6.25 10.14 2.78
CA THR A 145 5.72 11.17 1.88
C THR A 145 4.38 11.70 2.38
N LEU A 146 3.47 10.81 2.77
CA LEU A 146 2.14 11.18 3.27
C LEU A 146 2.21 11.92 4.61
N GLU A 147 3.07 11.49 5.54
CA GLU A 147 3.31 12.18 6.80
C GLU A 147 3.95 13.55 6.57
N PHE A 148 4.93 13.65 5.67
CA PHE A 148 5.50 14.94 5.30
C PHE A 148 4.41 15.86 4.75
N LEU A 149 3.49 15.38 3.93
CA LEU A 149 2.32 16.14 3.46
C LEU A 149 1.31 16.48 4.56
N GLY A 150 1.43 15.94 5.77
CA GLY A 150 0.58 16.27 6.92
C GLY A 150 -0.64 15.38 7.08
N HIS A 151 -0.71 14.24 6.38
CA HIS A 151 -1.76 13.24 6.61
C HIS A 151 -1.53 12.50 7.93
N LYS A 152 -2.63 12.04 8.55
CA LYS A 152 -2.57 11.08 9.64
C LYS A 152 -2.34 9.69 9.04
N VAL A 153 -1.12 9.20 9.10
CA VAL A 153 -0.77 7.89 8.56
C VAL A 153 -0.80 6.82 9.65
N ILE A 154 -1.54 5.74 9.40
CA ILE A 154 -1.57 4.56 10.25
C ILE A 154 -0.83 3.45 9.50
N ARG A 155 0.32 3.04 10.03
CA ARG A 155 1.07 1.91 9.50
C ARG A 155 0.38 0.63 9.95
N ALA A 156 0.16 -0.29 9.02
CA ALA A 156 -0.39 -1.61 9.32
C ALA A 156 0.62 -2.66 8.88
N ASN A 157 1.38 -3.21 9.84
CA ASN A 157 2.24 -4.35 9.59
C ASN A 157 1.43 -5.63 9.72
N HIS A 158 0.84 -6.08 8.61
CA HIS A 158 -0.07 -7.23 8.55
C HIS A 158 0.69 -8.56 8.58
N VAL A 159 1.31 -8.85 9.72
CA VAL A 159 2.16 -10.04 9.89
C VAL A 159 1.34 -11.32 9.77
N GLY A 160 1.94 -12.34 9.13
CA GLY A 160 1.40 -13.69 9.09
C GLY A 160 1.64 -14.41 10.41
N ASP A 161 0.86 -14.07 11.44
CA ASP A 161 0.98 -14.57 12.80
C ASP A 161 -0.03 -15.65 13.18
N TRP A 162 -0.81 -16.15 12.22
CA TRP A 162 -1.79 -17.20 12.44
C TRP A 162 -1.69 -18.31 11.40
N GLY A 163 -1.94 -19.56 11.80
CA GLY A 163 -1.92 -20.70 10.88
C GLY A 163 -1.55 -22.04 11.52
N THR A 164 -1.69 -23.12 10.74
CA THR A 164 -1.46 -24.49 11.23
C THR A 164 0.01 -24.77 11.56
N GLN A 165 0.94 -24.02 10.96
CA GLN A 165 2.37 -24.10 11.23
C GLN A 165 2.72 -23.82 12.71
N PHE A 166 1.91 -23.04 13.42
CA PHE A 166 2.17 -22.75 14.83
C PHE A 166 2.05 -23.97 15.74
N GLY A 167 1.28 -24.99 15.35
CA GLY A 167 1.17 -26.23 16.13
C GLY A 167 2.51 -26.94 16.29
N MET A 168 3.27 -27.11 15.20
CA MET A 168 4.60 -27.74 15.26
C MET A 168 5.62 -26.84 15.96
N LEU A 169 5.52 -25.52 15.79
CA LEU A 169 6.46 -24.58 16.39
C LEU A 169 6.28 -24.52 17.91
N ILE A 170 5.04 -24.51 18.40
CA ILE A 170 4.76 -24.56 19.84
C ILE A 170 5.19 -25.92 20.42
N ALA A 171 4.90 -27.02 19.73
CA ALA A 171 5.33 -28.36 20.17
C ALA A 171 6.85 -28.47 20.27
N TYR A 172 7.57 -27.91 19.29
CA TYR A 172 9.03 -27.89 19.31
C TYR A 172 9.58 -26.96 20.39
N LEU A 173 8.96 -25.79 20.60
CA LEU A 173 9.35 -24.85 21.65
C LEU A 173 9.20 -25.48 23.04
N GLU A 174 8.10 -26.19 23.29
CA GLU A 174 7.87 -26.89 24.55
C GLU A 174 8.89 -28.01 24.78
N LYS A 175 9.18 -28.82 23.76
CA LYS A 175 10.23 -29.85 23.83
C LYS A 175 11.59 -29.24 24.19
N GLN A 176 11.95 -28.17 23.50
CA GLN A 176 13.20 -27.45 23.69
C GLN A 176 13.31 -26.84 25.12
N GLN A 177 12.22 -26.32 25.68
CA GLN A 177 12.20 -25.82 27.08
C GLN A 177 12.32 -26.94 28.13
N GLN A 178 11.81 -28.14 27.82
CA GLN A 178 11.94 -29.31 28.70
C GLN A 178 13.36 -29.88 28.68
N GLU A 179 14.02 -29.86 27.52
CA GLU A 179 15.39 -30.37 27.35
C GLU A 179 16.46 -29.38 27.82
N ASN A 180 16.23 -28.07 27.67
CA ASN A 180 17.14 -27.00 28.08
C ASN A 180 16.46 -26.07 29.08
N ALA A 181 16.76 -26.21 30.37
CA ALA A 181 16.18 -25.42 31.48
C ALA A 181 16.64 -23.94 31.55
N GLY A 182 17.05 -23.34 30.42
CA GLY A 182 17.56 -21.96 30.35
C GLY A 182 16.74 -21.08 29.40
N GLU A 183 16.87 -19.76 29.54
CA GLU A 183 16.29 -18.79 28.59
C GLU A 183 16.84 -19.07 27.18
N MET A 184 15.95 -19.53 26.31
CA MET A 184 16.31 -19.88 24.94
C MET A 184 16.46 -18.62 24.12
N ALA A 185 17.71 -18.22 23.84
CA ALA A 185 17.99 -17.28 22.78
C ALA A 185 17.72 -17.96 21.44
N LEU A 186 16.52 -17.75 20.90
CA LEU A 186 16.12 -18.13 19.53
C LEU A 186 16.86 -17.24 18.51
N ALA A 187 18.19 -17.32 18.51
CA ALA A 187 19.06 -16.56 17.62
C ALA A 187 18.95 -17.01 16.15
N ASP A 188 18.46 -18.23 15.91
CA ASP A 188 18.26 -18.82 14.59
C ASP A 188 16.81 -19.33 14.42
N LEU A 189 15.94 -18.46 13.91
CA LEU A 189 14.54 -18.78 13.61
C LEU A 189 14.42 -19.77 12.44
N GLU A 190 15.34 -19.73 11.46
CA GLU A 190 15.33 -20.67 10.34
C GLU A 190 15.68 -22.09 10.80
N GLY A 191 16.72 -22.22 11.63
CA GLY A 191 17.10 -23.47 12.27
C GLY A 191 15.97 -24.04 13.11
N PHE A 192 15.33 -23.20 13.94
CA PHE A 192 14.19 -23.60 14.75
C PHE A 192 13.04 -24.15 13.89
N TYR A 193 12.67 -23.44 12.82
CA TYR A 193 11.62 -23.89 11.90
C TYR A 193 11.99 -25.21 11.21
N ARG A 194 13.24 -25.34 10.75
CA ARG A 194 13.74 -26.53 10.05
C ARG A 194 13.73 -27.77 10.94
N GLU A 195 14.18 -27.65 12.18
CA GLU A 195 14.17 -28.76 13.14
C GLU A 195 12.75 -29.13 13.59
N ALA A 196 11.88 -28.14 13.83
CA ALA A 196 10.46 -28.39 14.10
C ALA A 196 9.80 -29.16 12.95
N LYS A 197 10.11 -28.77 11.70
CA LYS A 197 9.60 -29.43 10.50
C LYS A 197 10.14 -30.85 10.36
N LYS A 198 11.43 -31.06 10.63
CA LYS A 198 12.06 -32.39 10.62
C LYS A 198 11.38 -33.33 11.63
N HIS A 199 11.16 -32.89 12.86
CA HIS A 199 10.42 -33.65 13.86
C HIS A 199 8.97 -33.93 13.42
N TYR A 200 8.31 -32.98 12.78
CA TYR A 200 6.97 -33.18 12.25
C TYR A 200 6.89 -34.25 11.15
N ASP A 201 7.94 -34.37 10.32
CA ASP A 201 7.96 -35.33 9.21
C ASP A 201 8.50 -36.72 9.63
N GLU A 202 9.35 -36.79 10.65
CA GLU A 202 10.03 -38.03 11.08
C GLU A 202 9.39 -38.70 12.32
N ASP A 203 8.62 -37.98 13.14
CA ASP A 203 8.00 -38.48 14.39
C ASP A 203 6.47 -38.29 14.36
N GLU A 204 5.74 -39.39 14.14
CA GLU A 204 4.26 -39.39 14.07
C GLU A 204 3.61 -38.93 15.39
N ALA A 205 4.21 -39.26 16.54
CA ALA A 205 3.68 -38.85 17.84
C ALA A 205 3.87 -37.34 18.06
N PHE A 206 4.97 -36.78 17.54
CA PHE A 206 5.15 -35.33 17.49
C PHE A 206 4.16 -34.66 16.52
N ALA A 207 3.94 -35.24 15.34
CA ALA A 207 3.01 -34.71 14.35
C ALA A 207 1.56 -34.68 14.86
N GLU A 208 1.11 -35.74 15.54
CA GLU A 208 -0.22 -35.80 16.16
C GLU A 208 -0.36 -34.75 17.27
N ARG A 209 0.67 -34.57 18.10
CA ARG A 209 0.71 -33.54 19.13
C ARG A 209 0.64 -32.13 18.55
N ALA A 210 1.43 -31.85 17.52
CA ALA A 210 1.43 -30.58 16.81
C ALA A 210 0.04 -30.25 16.22
N ARG A 211 -0.64 -31.23 15.61
CA ARG A 211 -2.03 -31.07 15.14
C ARG A 211 -2.99 -30.74 16.29
N SER A 212 -2.86 -31.42 17.42
CA SER A 212 -3.66 -31.13 18.62
C SER A 212 -3.42 -29.71 19.16
N TYR A 213 -2.19 -29.19 19.05
CA TYR A 213 -1.83 -27.85 19.54
C TYR A 213 -2.45 -26.75 18.69
N VAL A 214 -2.61 -26.96 17.39
CA VAL A 214 -3.39 -26.04 16.53
C VAL A 214 -4.82 -25.91 17.03
N VAL A 215 -5.47 -27.02 17.36
CA VAL A 215 -6.85 -27.02 17.87
C VAL A 215 -6.95 -26.29 19.20
N LYS A 216 -6.01 -26.54 20.12
CA LYS A 216 -5.97 -25.85 21.42
C LYS A 216 -5.71 -24.35 21.28
N LEU A 217 -4.79 -23.95 20.40
CA LEU A 217 -4.51 -22.55 20.08
C LEU A 217 -5.74 -21.85 19.50
N GLN A 218 -6.40 -22.46 18.50
CA GLN A 218 -7.63 -21.94 17.90
C GLN A 218 -8.82 -21.92 18.86
N GLY A 219 -8.84 -22.87 19.81
CA GLY A 219 -9.81 -22.90 20.91
C GLY A 219 -9.58 -21.84 21.98
N GLY A 220 -8.50 -21.06 21.90
CA GLY A 220 -8.20 -19.98 22.84
C GLY A 220 -7.63 -20.45 24.17
N ASP A 221 -6.99 -21.62 24.22
CA ASP A 221 -6.34 -22.11 25.44
C ASP A 221 -5.24 -21.13 25.89
N PRO A 222 -5.29 -20.61 27.14
CA PRO A 222 -4.36 -19.59 27.61
C PRO A 222 -2.89 -19.98 27.53
N TYR A 223 -2.56 -21.25 27.77
CA TYR A 223 -1.18 -21.72 27.74
C TYR A 223 -0.62 -21.67 26.31
N PHE A 224 -1.39 -22.15 25.33
CA PHE A 224 -0.96 -22.15 23.93
C PHE A 224 -0.91 -20.73 23.35
N LEU A 225 -1.81 -19.85 23.78
CA LEU A 225 -1.77 -18.43 23.42
C LEU A 225 -0.52 -17.73 23.98
N GLU A 226 -0.10 -18.05 25.21
CA GLU A 226 1.14 -17.50 25.77
C GLU A 226 2.37 -17.96 24.98
N MET A 227 2.44 -19.26 24.65
CA MET A 227 3.52 -19.83 23.85
C MET A 227 3.57 -19.25 22.44
N TRP A 228 2.40 -19.04 21.83
CA TRP A 228 2.27 -18.36 20.55
C TRP A 228 2.78 -16.92 20.61
N ARG A 229 2.38 -16.13 21.62
CA ARG A 229 2.87 -14.75 21.80
C ARG A 229 4.38 -14.68 21.92
N LYS A 230 5.00 -15.61 22.69
CA LYS A 230 6.47 -15.69 22.79
C LYS A 230 7.13 -15.87 21.43
N LEU A 231 6.61 -16.75 20.57
CA LEU A 231 7.14 -16.97 19.22
C LEU A 231 6.98 -15.73 18.32
N VAL A 232 5.82 -15.06 18.40
CA VAL A 232 5.57 -13.80 17.69
C VAL A 232 6.55 -12.73 18.16
N ASP A 233 6.68 -12.52 19.46
CA ASP A 233 7.54 -11.49 20.05
C ASP A 233 9.01 -11.67 19.67
N ILE A 234 9.51 -12.91 19.70
CA ILE A 234 10.87 -13.23 19.28
C ILE A 234 11.08 -12.90 17.80
N THR A 235 10.15 -13.33 16.94
CA THR A 235 10.25 -13.04 15.50
C THR A 235 10.21 -11.54 15.22
N MET A 236 9.29 -10.82 15.87
CA MET A 236 9.16 -9.38 15.69
C MET A 236 10.34 -8.59 16.25
N SER A 237 11.00 -9.09 17.29
CA SER A 237 12.27 -8.52 17.80
C SER A 237 13.37 -8.58 16.74
N GLN A 238 13.52 -9.73 16.09
CA GLN A 238 14.52 -9.92 15.04
C GLN A 238 14.20 -9.07 13.80
N ASN A 239 12.92 -9.01 13.40
CA ASN A 239 12.48 -8.15 12.31
C ASN A 239 12.77 -6.68 12.62
N GLN A 240 12.56 -6.23 13.86
CA GLN A 240 12.85 -4.86 14.27
C GLN A 240 14.33 -4.49 14.13
N LEU A 241 15.27 -5.40 14.42
CA LEU A 241 16.69 -5.16 14.17
C LEU A 241 16.95 -4.89 12.69
N THR A 242 16.26 -5.60 11.80
CA THR A 242 16.37 -5.38 10.36
C THR A 242 15.73 -4.07 9.93
N TYR A 243 14.55 -3.72 10.45
CA TYR A 243 13.91 -2.42 10.19
C TYR A 243 14.79 -1.26 10.63
N ASN A 244 15.42 -1.35 11.80
CA ASN A 244 16.34 -0.34 12.31
C ASN A 244 17.56 -0.16 11.38
N ARG A 245 18.14 -1.27 10.90
CA ARG A 245 19.25 -1.23 9.94
C ARG A 245 18.85 -0.61 8.59
N LEU A 246 17.60 -0.81 8.16
CA LEU A 246 17.06 -0.23 6.94
C LEU A 246 16.58 1.22 7.12
N ASN A 247 16.60 1.75 8.35
CA ASN A 247 15.99 3.04 8.69
C ASN A 247 14.50 3.10 8.28
N VAL A 248 13.77 2.02 8.54
CA VAL A 248 12.32 1.92 8.30
C VAL A 248 11.58 2.42 9.54
N THR A 249 10.44 3.08 9.34
CA THR A 249 9.66 3.71 10.44
C THR A 249 8.71 2.76 11.17
N LEU A 250 8.65 1.48 10.79
CA LEU A 250 7.86 0.46 11.48
C LEU A 250 8.38 0.21 12.89
N THR A 251 7.43 0.09 13.81
CA THR A 251 7.63 -0.28 15.20
C THR A 251 6.74 -1.48 15.57
N ARG A 252 6.88 -1.98 16.80
CA ARG A 252 6.02 -3.04 17.32
C ARG A 252 4.55 -2.62 17.47
N ASP A 253 4.29 -1.34 17.71
CA ASP A 253 2.94 -0.83 17.91
C ASP A 253 2.14 -0.77 16.59
N ASP A 254 2.83 -0.86 15.45
CA ASP A 254 2.22 -0.90 14.11
C ASP A 254 1.79 -2.32 13.70
N VAL A 255 2.02 -3.34 14.54
CA VAL A 255 1.70 -4.74 14.24
C VAL A 255 0.21 -4.98 14.34
N MET A 256 -0.41 -5.33 13.20
CA MET A 256 -1.82 -5.65 13.06
C MET A 256 -1.97 -6.96 12.30
N GLY A 257 -1.46 -8.04 12.89
CA GLY A 257 -1.41 -9.38 12.29
C GLY A 257 -2.78 -9.98 12.00
N GLU A 258 -2.78 -11.06 11.21
CA GLU A 258 -3.99 -11.82 10.85
C GLU A 258 -4.82 -12.24 12.09
N SER A 259 -4.13 -12.57 13.19
CA SER A 259 -4.76 -13.02 14.42
C SER A 259 -5.72 -11.99 15.04
N LEU A 260 -5.50 -10.70 14.79
CA LEU A 260 -6.33 -9.59 15.27
C LEU A 260 -7.78 -9.71 14.77
N TYR A 261 -7.97 -10.23 13.56
CA TYR A 261 -9.26 -10.28 12.89
C TYR A 261 -10.04 -11.57 13.17
N ASN A 262 -9.44 -12.57 13.83
CA ASN A 262 -10.07 -13.87 14.13
C ASN A 262 -11.47 -13.76 14.77
N PRO A 263 -11.69 -12.91 15.79
CA PRO A 263 -13.01 -12.77 16.40
C PRO A 263 -14.08 -12.20 15.46
N MET A 264 -13.67 -11.52 14.37
CA MET A 264 -14.58 -10.86 13.43
C MET A 264 -15.08 -11.81 12.33
N LEU A 265 -14.34 -12.88 12.03
CA LEU A 265 -14.62 -13.78 10.90
C LEU A 265 -16.03 -14.41 10.97
N PRO A 266 -16.53 -14.93 12.11
CA PRO A 266 -17.87 -15.51 12.16
C PRO A 266 -18.97 -14.50 11.81
N GLY A 267 -18.81 -13.25 12.26
CA GLY A 267 -19.75 -12.16 11.97
C GLY A 267 -19.77 -11.79 10.49
N ILE A 268 -18.60 -11.70 9.85
CA ILE A 268 -18.48 -11.42 8.41
C ILE A 268 -19.13 -12.53 7.58
N VAL A 269 -18.86 -13.80 7.92
CA VAL A 269 -19.46 -14.94 7.20
C VAL A 269 -20.99 -14.93 7.34
N ALA A 270 -21.52 -14.64 8.53
CA ALA A 270 -22.96 -14.52 8.76
C ALA A 270 -23.58 -13.37 7.94
N ASP A 271 -22.95 -12.20 7.92
CA ASP A 271 -23.40 -11.04 7.14
C ASP A 271 -23.41 -11.31 5.63
N LEU A 272 -22.35 -11.93 5.10
CA LEU A 272 -22.26 -12.29 3.68
C LEU A 272 -23.33 -13.32 3.27
N LYS A 273 -23.68 -14.25 4.15
CA LYS A 273 -24.79 -15.19 3.93
C LYS A 273 -26.14 -14.47 3.94
N ALA A 274 -26.37 -13.59 4.92
CA ALA A 274 -27.61 -12.82 5.03
C ALA A 274 -27.85 -11.93 3.79
N LYS A 275 -26.78 -11.40 3.20
CA LYS A 275 -26.81 -10.63 1.95
C LYS A 275 -26.85 -11.48 0.67
N ASN A 276 -26.91 -12.81 0.78
CA ASN A 276 -26.87 -13.76 -0.34
C ASN A 276 -25.63 -13.61 -1.26
N LEU A 277 -24.52 -13.10 -0.69
CA LEU A 277 -23.24 -12.97 -1.38
C LEU A 277 -22.38 -14.23 -1.22
N ALA A 278 -22.46 -14.87 -0.04
CA ALA A 278 -21.89 -16.19 0.21
C ALA A 278 -22.97 -17.26 0.10
N VAL A 279 -22.76 -18.25 -0.78
CA VAL A 279 -23.70 -19.36 -0.99
C VAL A 279 -23.01 -20.70 -0.76
N GLU A 280 -23.77 -21.67 -0.26
CA GLU A 280 -23.28 -23.04 -0.18
C GLU A 280 -23.12 -23.61 -1.59
N THR A 281 -21.93 -24.12 -1.88
CA THR A 281 -21.65 -24.82 -3.13
C THR A 281 -21.14 -26.21 -2.80
N PRO A 282 -21.68 -27.28 -3.43
CA PRO A 282 -21.12 -28.61 -3.27
C PRO A 282 -19.66 -28.62 -3.72
N LEU A 283 -18.78 -29.29 -2.96
CA LEU A 283 -17.38 -29.48 -3.33
C LEU A 283 -17.29 -30.06 -4.75
N ARG A 284 -16.79 -29.29 -5.73
CA ARG A 284 -16.24 -29.91 -6.94
C ARG A 284 -14.78 -30.24 -6.63
N LEU A 285 -14.56 -31.47 -6.16
CA LEU A 285 -13.24 -32.09 -6.27
C LEU A 285 -12.91 -32.11 -7.76
N ALA A 286 -11.92 -31.32 -8.19
CA ALA A 286 -11.19 -31.62 -9.40
C ALA A 286 -10.38 -32.90 -9.10
N THR A 287 -11.03 -34.07 -9.19
CA THR A 287 -10.33 -35.35 -9.12
C THR A 287 -9.50 -35.48 -10.40
N SER A 288 -8.19 -35.25 -10.30
CA SER A 288 -7.27 -35.91 -11.22
C SER A 288 -7.40 -37.42 -10.99
N PRO A 289 -7.51 -38.27 -12.03
CA PRO A 289 -7.70 -39.70 -11.85
C PRO A 289 -6.44 -40.29 -11.19
N GLY A 290 -6.56 -40.70 -9.91
CA GLY A 290 -5.48 -41.40 -9.19
C GLY A 290 -5.43 -41.25 -7.67
N VAL A 291 -6.22 -40.37 -7.03
CA VAL A 291 -6.15 -40.18 -5.56
C VAL A 291 -7.35 -40.83 -4.87
N ASN A 292 -7.05 -41.79 -4.00
CA ASN A 292 -8.01 -42.61 -3.25
C ASN A 292 -8.80 -41.74 -2.26
N SER A 293 -10.13 -41.80 -2.33
CA SER A 293 -11.07 -40.92 -1.63
C SER A 293 -11.41 -41.45 -0.25
N ALA A 294 -10.66 -41.03 0.77
CA ALA A 294 -11.09 -41.17 2.17
C ALA A 294 -10.39 -40.12 3.04
N LEU A 295 -10.90 -38.88 3.04
CA LEU A 295 -10.87 -37.91 4.15
C LEU A 295 -11.34 -36.55 3.62
N MET A 296 -12.04 -35.79 4.47
CA MET A 296 -12.53 -34.41 4.28
C MET A 296 -13.88 -34.25 3.57
N ARG A 297 -14.96 -34.48 4.33
CA ARG A 297 -16.22 -33.75 4.13
C ARG A 297 -16.13 -32.45 4.94
N GLY A 298 -16.02 -31.31 4.26
CA GLY A 298 -16.17 -29.99 4.86
C GLY A 298 -16.89 -29.07 3.89
N ASN A 299 -17.90 -28.35 4.35
CA ASN A 299 -18.57 -27.32 3.55
C ASN A 299 -17.65 -26.10 3.46
N LEU A 300 -17.23 -25.72 2.24
CA LEU A 300 -16.56 -24.45 1.97
C LEU A 300 -17.56 -23.48 1.34
N PHE A 301 -17.48 -22.21 1.74
CA PHE A 301 -18.29 -21.14 1.16
C PHE A 301 -17.56 -20.55 -0.05
N SER A 302 -18.25 -20.44 -1.18
CA SER A 302 -17.75 -19.73 -2.35
C SER A 302 -18.34 -18.32 -2.38
N ILE A 303 -17.49 -17.31 -2.57
CA ILE A 303 -17.93 -15.94 -2.84
C ILE A 303 -18.31 -15.89 -4.32
N LYS A 304 -19.53 -15.46 -4.65
CA LYS A 304 -19.89 -15.24 -6.06
C LYS A 304 -18.85 -14.33 -6.72
N PRO A 305 -18.32 -14.67 -7.91
CA PRO A 305 -17.42 -13.78 -8.62
C PRO A 305 -18.14 -12.46 -8.86
N LEU A 306 -17.66 -11.39 -8.23
CA LEU A 306 -18.11 -10.04 -8.44
C LEU A 306 -17.56 -9.59 -9.81
N TYR A 307 -18.21 -9.99 -10.90
CA TYR A 307 -17.94 -9.40 -12.21
C TYR A 307 -18.46 -7.96 -12.18
N LEU A 308 -17.58 -7.02 -11.82
CA LEU A 308 -17.71 -5.61 -12.18
C LEU A 308 -17.63 -5.53 -13.71
N LYS A 309 -18.77 -5.69 -14.39
CA LYS A 309 -18.92 -5.13 -15.72
C LYS A 309 -19.06 -3.62 -15.53
N LEU A 310 -17.96 -2.92 -15.74
CA LEU A 310 -17.98 -1.49 -16.05
C LEU A 310 -18.72 -1.35 -17.39
N THR A 311 -19.97 -0.89 -17.33
CA THR A 311 -20.66 -0.25 -18.45
C THR A 311 -20.51 1.26 -18.31
#